data_AF-A0A838UJ51-F1
#
_entry.id   AF-A0A838UJ51-F1
#
_cell.length_a   1.000
_cell.length_b   1.000
_cell.length_c   1.000
_cell.angle_alpha   90.00
_cell.angle_beta   90.00
_cell.angle_gamma   90.00
#
_symmetry.space_group_name_H-M   'P 1'
#
loop_
_entity.id
_entity.type
_entity.pdbx_description
1 polymer ?
#
loop_
_entity_poly.entity_id
_entity_poly.type
_entity_poly.pdbx_seq_one_letter_code
_entity_poly.pdbx_strand_id
1 'polypeptide(L)'
;AVAGAPDLGRIGVLVAIEGAGDRAALKELGRNIALHVAATAPLALSVEELDLAAVERERAIFTEQALASGKPAGVAEKMVEGRLRKFYEEAVLLKQAYVRNPDQTIEQLVGETAKSVGAPVTVKGFVRFALGEGVDKGPGDFAADVAAMTAKA
;
A
#
# COMPACT_ATOMS: atom_id res chain seq x y z
N ALA A 1 -2.61 8.07 21.02
CA ALA A 1 -3.22 7.64 22.30
C ALA A 1 -4.12 6.45 22.00
N VAL A 2 -4.04 5.39 22.80
CA VAL A 2 -4.88 4.19 22.64
C VAL A 2 -5.41 3.83 24.04
N ALA A 3 -6.72 3.97 24.23
CA ALA A 3 -7.49 3.47 25.36
C ALA A 3 -8.81 2.92 24.81
N GLY A 4 -9.29 1.82 25.39
CA GLY A 4 -10.20 0.85 24.78
C GLY A 4 -11.60 1.34 24.43
N ALA A 5 -11.89 1.43 23.13
CA ALA A 5 -13.24 1.41 22.55
C ALA A 5 -13.40 0.16 21.69
N PRO A 6 -14.62 -0.40 21.53
CA PRO A 6 -14.87 -1.63 20.76
C PRO A 6 -14.53 -1.52 19.26
N ASP A 7 -14.33 -0.29 18.76
CA ASP A 7 -13.98 0.01 17.36
C ASP A 7 -12.50 0.40 17.16
N LEU A 8 -11.62 0.10 18.13
CA LEU A 8 -10.22 0.50 18.06
C LEU A 8 -9.44 -0.27 16.98
N GLY A 9 -9.22 0.42 15.86
CA GLY A 9 -8.05 0.35 14.98
C GLY A 9 -7.47 -1.03 14.69
N ARG A 10 -8.10 -1.78 13.78
CA ARG A 10 -7.51 -3.01 13.19
C ARG A 10 -6.22 -2.75 12.40
N ILE A 11 -5.84 -1.49 12.15
CA ILE A 11 -4.66 -1.11 11.37
C ILE A 11 -3.85 -0.07 12.15
N GLY A 12 -2.56 -0.32 12.29
CA GLY A 12 -1.56 0.63 12.81
C GLY A 12 -0.52 0.96 11.75
N VAL A 13 -0.16 2.25 11.63
CA VAL A 13 0.85 2.71 10.66
C VAL A 13 1.85 3.63 11.34
N LEU A 14 3.14 3.41 11.05
CA LEU A 14 4.25 4.29 11.38
C LEU A 14 4.86 4.81 10.09
N VAL A 15 5.19 6.10 10.04
CA VAL A 15 5.86 6.74 8.90
C VAL A 15 7.02 7.57 9.43
N ALA A 16 8.21 7.37 8.86
CA ALA A 16 9.40 8.13 9.17
C ALA A 16 9.54 9.29 8.17
N ILE A 17 9.48 10.52 8.68
CA ILE A 17 9.72 11.74 7.90
C ILE A 17 11.02 12.37 8.39
N GLU A 18 11.95 12.59 7.49
CA GLU A 18 13.14 13.40 7.70
C GLU A 18 12.93 14.76 7.03
N GLY A 19 13.19 15.84 7.76
CA GLY A 19 13.13 17.17 7.19
C GLY A 19 13.43 18.25 8.23
N ALA A 20 13.88 19.40 7.74
CA ALA A 20 14.02 20.62 8.53
C ALA A 20 12.80 21.54 8.31
N GLY A 21 12.62 22.54 9.15
CA GLY A 21 11.52 23.50 9.04
C GLY A 21 10.38 23.28 10.03
N ASP A 22 9.17 23.67 9.66
CA ASP A 22 8.00 23.67 10.54
C ASP A 22 7.58 22.23 10.94
N ARG A 23 7.77 21.90 12.22
CA ARG A 23 7.41 20.60 12.77
C ARG A 23 5.91 20.30 12.71
N ALA A 24 5.05 21.32 12.73
CA ALA A 24 3.61 21.12 12.62
C ALA A 24 3.24 20.63 11.22
N ALA A 25 3.75 21.29 10.18
CA ALA A 25 3.59 20.88 8.79
C ALA A 25 4.14 19.47 8.53
N LEU A 26 5.34 19.13 9.04
CA LEU A 26 5.91 17.79 8.88
C LEU A 26 5.09 16.71 9.57
N LYS A 27 4.53 17.01 10.75
CA LYS A 27 3.66 16.09 11.48
C LYS A 27 2.33 15.86 10.75
N GLU A 28 1.78 16.90 10.14
CA GLU A 28 0.58 16.80 9.31
C GLU A 28 0.84 15.96 8.05
N LEU A 29 1.95 16.20 7.36
CA LEU A 29 2.40 15.38 6.22
C LEU A 29 2.49 13.90 6.62
N GLY A 30 3.19 13.60 7.72
CA GLY A 30 3.35 12.23 8.21
C GLY A 30 2.00 11.57 8.55
N ARG A 31 1.07 12.32 9.17
CA ARG A 31 -0.28 11.81 9.46
C ARG A 31 -1.07 11.51 8.18
N ASN A 32 -0.97 12.39 7.19
CA ASN A 32 -1.66 12.24 5.91
C ASN A 32 -1.14 11.03 5.12
N ILE A 33 0.18 10.85 5.08
CA ILE A 33 0.82 9.67 4.49
C ILE A 33 0.45 8.40 5.27
N ALA A 34 0.44 8.45 6.60
CA ALA A 34 0.06 7.29 7.41
C ALA A 34 -1.38 6.82 7.12
N LEU A 35 -2.31 7.77 6.97
CA LEU A 35 -3.68 7.45 6.58
C LEU A 35 -3.76 6.86 5.17
N HIS A 36 -2.98 7.40 4.23
CA HIS A 36 -2.89 6.87 2.88
C HIS A 36 -2.38 5.42 2.89
N VAL A 37 -1.24 5.15 3.55
CA VAL A 37 -0.67 3.81 3.72
C VAL A 37 -1.67 2.84 4.36
N ALA A 38 -2.43 3.29 5.36
CA ALA A 38 -3.46 2.45 5.99
C ALA A 38 -4.51 1.98 4.98
N ALA A 39 -4.89 2.85 4.04
CA ALA A 39 -5.90 2.60 3.02
C ALA A 39 -5.39 1.84 1.79
N THR A 40 -4.16 2.10 1.34
CA THR A 40 -3.63 1.55 0.08
C THR A 40 -2.71 0.35 0.25
N ALA A 41 -2.20 0.10 1.46
CA ALA A 41 -1.28 -1.01 1.76
C ALA A 41 -0.14 -1.17 0.73
N PRO A 42 0.67 -0.13 0.47
CA PRO A 42 1.79 -0.19 -0.46
C PRO A 42 2.79 -1.27 -0.03
N LEU A 43 3.43 -1.89 -1.02
CA LEU A 43 4.42 -2.95 -0.83
C LEU A 43 5.82 -2.40 -0.54
N ALA A 44 6.13 -1.20 -1.05
CA ALA A 44 7.45 -0.58 -0.92
C ALA A 44 7.36 0.95 -0.91
N LEU A 45 8.41 1.62 -0.40
CA LEU A 45 8.50 3.07 -0.46
C LEU A 45 8.82 3.56 -1.88
N SER A 46 9.84 2.95 -2.51
CA SER A 46 10.31 3.25 -3.85
C SER A 46 10.35 1.98 -4.72
N VAL A 47 10.61 2.13 -6.03
CA VAL A 47 10.64 0.99 -6.96
C VAL A 47 11.81 0.06 -6.65
N GLU A 48 12.92 0.61 -6.17
CA GLU A 48 14.16 -0.10 -5.84
C GLU A 48 14.00 -0.98 -4.59
N GLU A 49 13.03 -0.68 -3.74
CA GLU A 49 12.73 -1.44 -2.52
C GLU A 49 11.75 -2.60 -2.76
N LEU A 50 11.22 -2.75 -3.98
CA LEU A 50 10.35 -3.88 -4.32
C LEU A 50 11.15 -5.20 -4.37
N ASP A 51 10.52 -6.28 -3.91
CA ASP A 51 11.04 -7.63 -4.12
C ASP A 51 11.09 -7.93 -5.62
N LEU A 52 12.31 -8.14 -6.14
CA LEU A 52 12.56 -8.49 -7.53
C LEU A 52 11.77 -9.73 -7.95
N ALA A 53 11.62 -10.72 -7.07
CA ALA A 53 10.86 -11.92 -7.37
C ALA A 53 9.35 -11.65 -7.52
N ALA A 54 8.81 -10.65 -6.82
CA ALA A 54 7.43 -10.19 -7.03
C ALA A 54 7.29 -9.47 -8.39
N VAL A 55 8.23 -8.59 -8.72
CA VAL A 55 8.23 -7.84 -9.99
C VAL A 55 8.34 -8.77 -11.20
N GLU A 56 9.22 -9.78 -11.14
CA GLU A 56 9.39 -10.76 -12.20
C GLU A 56 8.16 -11.64 -12.38
N ARG A 57 7.51 -12.06 -11.29
CA ARG A 57 6.25 -12.80 -11.34
C ARG A 57 5.15 -11.99 -12.03
N GLU A 58 4.94 -10.75 -11.62
CA GLU A 58 3.93 -9.88 -12.26
C GLU A 58 4.24 -9.64 -13.74
N ARG A 59 5.52 -9.42 -14.09
CA ARG A 59 5.95 -9.30 -15.49
C ARG A 59 5.64 -10.56 -16.31
N ALA A 60 5.89 -11.74 -15.75
CA ALA A 60 5.60 -13.00 -16.42
C ALA A 60 4.09 -13.15 -16.68
N ILE A 61 3.26 -12.84 -15.68
CA ILE A 61 1.79 -12.85 -15.80
C ILE A 61 1.32 -11.89 -16.89
N PHE A 62 1.82 -10.66 -16.91
CA PHE A 62 1.43 -9.68 -17.94
C PHE A 62 1.91 -10.09 -19.34
N THR A 63 3.08 -10.72 -19.44
CA THR A 63 3.59 -11.27 -20.71
C THR A 63 2.69 -12.37 -21.23
N GLU A 64 2.29 -13.32 -20.37
CA GLU A 64 1.38 -14.40 -20.73
C GLU A 64 0.02 -13.85 -21.21
N GLN A 65 -0.55 -12.88 -20.48
CA GLN A 65 -1.78 -12.19 -20.88
C GLN A 65 -1.64 -11.47 -22.24
N ALA A 66 -0.48 -10.85 -22.49
CA ALA A 66 -0.22 -10.15 -23.75
C ALA A 66 -0.10 -11.13 -24.93
N LEU A 67 0.57 -12.27 -24.74
CA LEU A 67 0.69 -13.33 -25.76
C LEU A 67 -0.68 -13.97 -26.06
N ALA A 68 -1.48 -14.25 -25.03
CA ALA A 68 -2.83 -14.79 -25.18
C ALA A 68 -3.78 -13.82 -25.92
N SER A 69 -3.48 -12.52 -25.95
CA SER A 69 -4.32 -11.53 -26.64
C SER A 69 -4.26 -11.58 -28.16
N GLY A 70 -3.32 -12.33 -28.75
CA GLY A 70 -3.16 -12.47 -30.20
C GLY A 70 -2.69 -11.21 -30.93
N LYS A 71 -2.24 -10.19 -30.19
CA LYS A 71 -1.76 -8.92 -30.76
C LYS A 71 -0.32 -9.03 -31.26
N PRO A 72 0.10 -8.18 -32.23
CA PRO A 72 1.48 -8.15 -32.71
C PRO A 72 2.50 -7.86 -31.61
N ALA A 73 3.72 -8.39 -31.75
CA ALA A 73 4.78 -8.33 -30.72
C ALA A 73 5.02 -6.92 -30.15
N GLY A 74 5.12 -5.89 -31.00
CA GLY A 74 5.34 -4.51 -30.54
C GLY A 74 4.15 -3.90 -29.78
N VAL A 75 2.93 -4.41 -29.97
CA VAL A 75 1.74 -4.00 -29.19
C VAL A 75 1.69 -4.77 -27.87
N ALA A 76 2.03 -6.06 -27.91
CA ALA A 76 2.12 -6.90 -26.71
C ALA A 76 3.16 -6.36 -25.72
N GLU A 77 4.34 -5.95 -26.21
CA GLU A 77 5.40 -5.35 -25.38
C GLU A 77 4.92 -4.06 -24.68
N LYS A 78 4.30 -3.14 -25.43
CA LYS A 78 3.72 -1.91 -24.87
C LYS A 78 2.61 -2.20 -23.85
N MET A 79 1.86 -3.28 -24.03
CA MET A 79 0.85 -3.70 -23.05
C MET A 79 1.50 -4.17 -21.74
N VAL A 80 2.56 -4.98 -21.82
CA VAL A 80 3.30 -5.42 -20.63
C VAL A 80 3.88 -4.23 -19.89
N GLU A 81 4.53 -3.30 -20.61
CA GLU A 81 5.10 -2.09 -20.02
C GLU A 81 4.05 -1.23 -19.32
N GLY A 82 2.91 -0.99 -19.97
CA GLY A 82 1.81 -0.24 -19.37
C GLY A 82 1.22 -0.89 -18.12
N ARG A 83 1.08 -2.23 -18.13
CA ARG A 83 0.62 -2.99 -16.96
C ARG A 83 1.62 -2.94 -15.81
N LEU A 84 2.91 -3.08 -16.11
CA LEU A 84 3.96 -3.02 -15.12
C LEU A 84 4.08 -1.61 -14.52
N ARG A 85 3.93 -0.58 -15.33
CA ARG A 85 3.86 0.81 -14.84
C ARG A 85 2.70 0.98 -13.88
N LYS A 86 1.51 0.49 -14.22
CA LYS A 86 0.34 0.53 -13.34
C LYS A 86 0.58 -0.24 -12.04
N PHE A 87 1.23 -1.40 -12.10
CA PHE A 87 1.64 -2.15 -10.91
C PHE A 87 2.52 -1.29 -9.99
N TYR A 88 3.50 -0.55 -10.53
CA TYR A 88 4.30 0.36 -9.70
C TYR A 88 3.48 1.51 -9.11
N GLU A 89 2.56 2.09 -9.88
CA GLU A 89 1.64 3.14 -9.39
C GLU A 89 0.72 2.64 -8.27
N GLU A 90 0.44 1.34 -8.19
CA GLU A 90 -0.37 0.72 -7.14
C GLU A 90 0.47 0.15 -5.97
N ALA A 91 1.69 -0.33 -6.23
CA ALA A 91 2.52 -1.01 -5.23
C ALA A 91 3.51 -0.09 -4.49
N VAL A 92 3.94 1.02 -5.11
CA VAL A 92 5.01 1.88 -4.58
C VAL A 92 4.43 3.16 -4.01
N LEU A 93 4.61 3.38 -2.71
CA LEU A 93 4.03 4.51 -1.97
C LEU A 93 4.28 5.85 -2.67
N LEU A 94 5.51 6.15 -3.07
CA LEU A 94 5.85 7.43 -3.69
C LEU A 94 5.16 7.65 -5.06
N LYS A 95 4.82 6.57 -5.76
CA LYS A 95 4.16 6.62 -7.09
C LYS A 95 2.63 6.60 -6.99
N GLN A 96 2.07 6.23 -5.85
CA GLN A 96 0.63 6.20 -5.63
C GLN A 96 0.01 7.61 -5.73
N ALA A 97 -1.16 7.67 -6.36
CA ALA A 97 -2.04 8.83 -6.32
C ALA A 97 -2.56 9.03 -4.89
N TYR A 98 -2.49 10.25 -4.37
CA TYR A 98 -2.84 10.52 -2.99
C TYR A 98 -4.35 10.40 -2.78
N VAL A 99 -4.77 9.52 -1.87
CA VAL A 99 -6.20 9.21 -1.60
C VAL A 99 -7.07 10.45 -1.34
N ARG A 100 -6.52 11.52 -0.75
CA ARG A 100 -7.29 12.76 -0.52
C ARG A 100 -7.20 13.78 -1.65
N ASN A 101 -6.20 13.67 -2.53
CA ASN A 101 -6.08 14.48 -3.73
C ASN A 101 -5.49 13.62 -4.85
N PRO A 102 -6.33 12.90 -5.62
CA PRO A 102 -5.86 11.98 -6.65
C PRO A 102 -5.10 12.64 -7.80
N ASP A 103 -5.19 13.97 -7.94
CA ASP A 103 -4.48 14.73 -8.97
C ASP A 103 -2.97 14.85 -8.69
N GLN A 104 -2.52 14.46 -7.49
CA GLN A 104 -1.11 14.46 -7.11
C GLN A 104 -0.67 13.12 -6.54
N THR A 105 0.60 12.76 -6.76
CA THR A 105 1.22 11.61 -6.11
C THR A 105 1.72 11.95 -4.70
N ILE A 106 2.04 10.92 -3.91
CA ILE A 106 2.70 11.12 -2.61
C ILE A 106 4.06 11.81 -2.77
N GLU A 107 4.83 11.47 -3.82
CA GLU A 107 6.09 12.16 -4.13
C GLU A 107 5.90 13.65 -4.38
N GLN A 108 4.85 14.03 -5.13
CA GLN A 108 4.51 15.43 -5.38
C GLN A 108 4.09 16.15 -4.09
N LEU A 109 3.24 15.52 -3.26
CA LEU A 109 2.84 16.06 -1.96
C LEU A 109 4.05 16.35 -1.05
N VAL A 110 5.04 15.44 -1.01
CA VAL A 110 6.27 15.63 -0.24
C VAL A 110 7.08 16.81 -0.80
N GLY A 111 7.22 16.88 -2.13
CA GLY A 111 7.94 17.96 -2.80
C GLY A 111 7.29 19.33 -2.62
N GLU A 112 5.97 19.41 -2.65
CA GLU A 112 5.20 20.64 -2.35
C GLU A 112 5.37 21.07 -0.90
N THR A 113 5.33 20.11 0.02
CA THR A 113 5.56 20.38 1.45
C THR A 113 6.97 20.92 1.66
N ALA A 114 7.99 20.33 1.03
CA ALA A 114 9.38 20.80 1.09
C ALA A 114 9.52 22.25 0.61
N LYS A 115 8.86 22.61 -0.50
CA LYS A 115 8.83 23.99 -1.01
C LYS A 115 8.14 24.94 -0.03
N SER A 116 7.02 24.53 0.55
CA SER A 116 6.25 25.33 1.50
C SER A 116 7.03 25.63 2.79
N VAL A 117 7.74 24.64 3.33
CA VAL A 117 8.56 24.80 4.54
C VAL A 117 9.95 25.39 4.27
N GLY A 118 10.34 25.53 2.99
CA GLY A 118 11.64 26.09 2.58
C GLY A 118 12.84 25.20 2.91
N ALA A 119 12.64 23.89 3.09
CA ALA A 119 13.68 22.94 3.47
C ALA A 119 13.45 21.55 2.87
N PRO A 120 14.51 20.73 2.70
CA PRO A 120 14.36 19.36 2.21
C PRO A 120 13.48 18.53 3.14
N VAL A 121 12.57 17.75 2.54
CA VAL A 121 11.70 16.78 3.23
C VAL A 121 11.78 15.46 2.48
N THR A 122 11.88 14.36 3.22
CA THR A 122 12.01 13.00 2.67
C THR A 122 11.27 12.02 3.55
N VAL A 123 10.54 11.09 2.93
CA VAL A 123 9.99 9.92 3.61
C VAL A 123 11.09 8.87 3.66
N LYS A 124 11.46 8.40 4.86
CA LYS A 124 12.54 7.41 5.05
C LYS A 124 12.04 5.98 5.14
N GLY A 125 10.75 5.79 5.34
CA GLY A 125 10.14 4.47 5.44
C GLY A 125 8.78 4.52 6.09
N PHE A 126 8.08 3.40 6.03
CA PHE A 126 6.83 3.19 6.73
C PHE A 126 6.71 1.74 7.18
N VAL A 127 5.87 1.50 8.18
CA VAL A 127 5.46 0.16 8.60
C VAL A 127 3.96 0.17 8.80
N ARG A 128 3.29 -0.85 8.27
CA ARG A 128 1.85 -1.06 8.40
C ARG A 128 1.62 -2.42 9.06
N PHE A 129 0.80 -2.43 10.11
CA PHE A 129 0.32 -3.64 10.75
C PHE A 129 -1.19 -3.70 10.61
N ALA A 130 -1.73 -4.80 10.08
CA ALA A 130 -3.16 -5.08 10.13
C ALA A 130 -3.46 -6.32 10.98
N LEU A 131 -4.44 -6.21 11.88
CA LEU A 131 -4.88 -7.31 12.73
C LEU A 131 -5.48 -8.43 11.89
N GLY A 132 -4.92 -9.63 12.02
CA GLY A 132 -5.33 -10.81 11.25
C GLY A 132 -4.65 -10.95 9.90
N GLU A 133 -3.66 -10.10 9.58
CA GLU A 133 -2.81 -10.29 8.41
C GLU A 133 -2.05 -11.62 8.51
N GLY A 134 -2.18 -12.46 7.48
CA GLY A 134 -1.58 -13.80 7.46
C GLY A 134 -2.26 -14.85 8.35
N VAL A 135 -3.41 -14.53 8.97
CA VAL A 135 -4.15 -15.49 9.82
C VAL A 135 -5.34 -16.05 9.03
N ASP A 136 -5.34 -17.36 8.81
CA ASP A 136 -6.52 -18.07 8.31
C ASP A 136 -7.57 -18.12 9.41
N LYS A 137 -8.66 -17.35 9.24
CA LYS A 137 -9.84 -17.52 10.06
C LYS A 137 -10.53 -18.77 9.56
N GLY A 138 -10.25 -19.89 10.22
CA GLY A 138 -10.94 -21.15 9.97
C GLY A 138 -12.47 -20.97 9.94
N PRO A 139 -13.20 -21.92 9.32
CA PRO A 139 -14.64 -21.80 9.13
C PRO A 139 -15.36 -21.68 10.47
N GLY A 140 -15.84 -20.48 10.79
CA GLY A 140 -16.61 -20.21 12.00
C GLY A 140 -18.08 -20.53 11.78
N ASP A 141 -18.46 -21.80 11.86
CA ASP A 141 -19.87 -22.20 11.93
C ASP A 141 -20.24 -22.60 13.37
N PHE A 142 -20.59 -21.59 14.15
CA PHE A 142 -21.02 -21.75 15.53
C PHE A 142 -22.25 -22.67 15.65
N ALA A 143 -23.11 -22.74 14.62
CA ALA A 143 -24.26 -23.64 14.64
C ALA A 143 -23.83 -25.10 14.46
N ALA A 144 -22.86 -25.37 13.58
CA ALA A 144 -22.25 -26.69 13.45
C ALA A 144 -21.52 -27.12 14.73
N ASP A 145 -20.79 -26.20 15.38
CA ASP A 145 -20.10 -26.48 16.64
C ASP A 145 -21.08 -26.82 17.78
N VAL A 146 -22.21 -26.09 17.87
CA VAL A 146 -23.27 -26.36 18.87
C VAL A 146 -23.98 -27.68 18.59
N ALA A 147 -24.25 -28.00 17.32
CA ALA A 147 -24.85 -29.28 16.93
C ALA A 147 -23.93 -30.47 17.26
N ALA A 148 -22.63 -30.33 17.05
CA ALA A 148 -21.65 -31.38 17.35
C ALA A 148 -21.51 -31.65 18.86
N MET A 149 -21.69 -30.63 19.72
CA MET A 149 -21.65 -30.79 21.17
C MET A 149 -22.91 -31.43 21.76
N THR A 150 -24.07 -31.18 21.14
CA THR A 150 -25.37 -31.69 21.63
C THR A 150 -25.71 -33.09 21.10
N ALA A 151 -25.17 -33.50 19.95
CA ALA A 151 -25.34 -34.84 19.38
C ALA A 151 -24.54 -35.95 20.07
N LYS A 152 -23.63 -35.61 21.00
CA LYS A 152 -22.81 -36.55 21.78
C LYS A 152 -23.35 -36.82 23.20
N ALA A 153 -24.54 -36.29 23.53
CA ALA A 153 -25.23 -36.48 24.80
C ALA A 153 -26.33 -37.54 24.70
#